data_AF-A0A2J8B1A2-F1
#
_entry.id   AF-A0A2J8B1A2-F1
#
_cell.length_a   1.000
_cell.length_b   1.000
_cell.length_c   1.000
_cell.angle_alpha   90.00
_cell.angle_beta   90.00
_cell.angle_gamma   90.00
#
_symmetry.space_group_name_H-M   'P 1'
#
loop_
_entity.id
_entity.type
_entity.pdbx_description
1 polymer ?
#
loop_
_entity_poly.entity_id
_entity_poly.type
_entity_poly.pdbx_seq_one_letter_code
_entity_poly.pdbx_strand_id
1 'polypeptide(L)'
;MGKIVSVDIPNSVIRAYLKKDDNEKTSVALKRILEKAIPKYFDHFGNFKGFKINFTVPLFLADGKQRVNTFERYAMSISEDNWECLNQAQAYTSLSKKSIAEIVILKELLEGEKGNAENRAVHHK
;
A
#
# COMPACT_ATOMS: atom_id res chain seq x y z
N MET A 1 -2.81 -18.54 13.72
CA MET A 1 -2.70 -18.90 12.29
C MET A 1 -2.99 -17.63 11.53
N GLY A 2 -2.03 -17.03 10.81
CA GLY A 2 -2.18 -15.65 10.32
C GLY A 2 -3.30 -15.49 9.29
N LYS A 3 -3.90 -14.30 9.23
CA LYS A 3 -5.02 -13.98 8.33
C LYS A 3 -4.51 -13.51 6.98
N ILE A 4 -5.17 -13.91 5.89
CA ILE A 4 -4.71 -13.61 4.54
C ILE A 4 -5.37 -12.32 4.03
N VAL A 5 -4.55 -11.36 3.61
CA VAL A 5 -4.98 -10.21 2.82
C VAL A 5 -4.33 -10.27 1.45
N SER A 6 -5.09 -9.92 0.40
CA SER A 6 -4.58 -9.80 -0.96
C SER A 6 -4.62 -8.35 -1.41
N VAL A 7 -3.56 -7.89 -2.05
CA VAL A 7 -3.42 -6.52 -2.57
C VAL A 7 -2.98 -6.56 -4.03
N ASP A 8 -3.46 -5.61 -4.82
CA ASP A 8 -3.04 -5.38 -6.19
C ASP A 8 -2.17 -4.11 -6.21
N ILE A 9 -0.86 -4.26 -6.45
CA ILE A 9 0.10 -3.14 -6.42
C ILE A 9 0.66 -2.89 -7.84
N PRO A 10 0.79 -1.64 -8.31
CA PRO A 10 1.38 -1.36 -9.62
C PRO A 10 2.84 -1.81 -9.70
N ASN A 11 3.19 -2.52 -10.78
CA ASN A 11 4.55 -2.99 -11.01
C ASN A 11 5.60 -1.86 -11.06
N SER A 12 5.20 -0.68 -11.55
CA SER A 12 6.05 0.51 -11.58
C SER A 12 6.43 0.98 -10.17
N VAL A 13 5.50 0.94 -9.21
CA VAL A 13 5.75 1.29 -7.81
C VAL A 13 6.69 0.28 -7.17
N ILE A 14 6.45 -1.02 -7.40
CA ILE A 14 7.29 -2.09 -6.86
C ILE A 14 8.73 -1.94 -7.35
N ARG A 15 8.93 -1.77 -8.66
CA ARG A 15 10.27 -1.60 -9.25
C ARG A 15 11.00 -0.35 -8.76
N ALA A 16 10.26 0.75 -8.54
CA ALA A 16 10.87 2.03 -8.22
C ALA A 16 11.13 2.23 -6.71
N TYR A 17 10.27 1.71 -5.84
CA TYR A 17 10.26 2.09 -4.42
C TYR A 17 10.47 0.90 -3.47
N LEU A 18 10.24 -0.34 -3.93
CA LEU A 18 10.53 -1.50 -3.11
C LEU A 18 12.00 -1.91 -3.29
N LYS A 19 12.85 -1.50 -2.34
CA LYS A 19 14.22 -2.01 -2.26
C LYS A 19 14.16 -3.49 -1.92
N LYS A 20 14.56 -4.33 -2.87
CA LYS A 20 14.75 -5.76 -2.62
C LYS A 20 16.15 -5.95 -2.05
N ASP A 21 16.25 -6.52 -0.86
CA ASP A 21 17.40 -7.39 -0.59
C ASP A 21 17.28 -8.57 -1.55
N ASP A 22 18.40 -9.03 -2.13
CA ASP A 22 18.39 -9.95 -3.30
C ASP A 22 17.56 -11.22 -3.12
N ASN A 23 17.22 -11.59 -1.87
CA ASN A 23 16.44 -12.79 -1.53
C ASN A 23 15.05 -12.54 -0.89
N GLU A 24 14.62 -11.30 -0.66
CA GLU A 24 13.31 -11.04 -0.04
C GLU A 24 12.18 -11.09 -1.08
N LYS A 25 11.20 -12.00 -0.89
CA LYS A 25 9.99 -12.05 -1.72
C LYS A 25 9.20 -10.75 -1.56
N THR A 26 8.71 -10.19 -2.67
CA THR A 26 7.87 -8.97 -2.67
C THR A 26 6.73 -9.04 -1.65
N SER A 27 6.03 -10.17 -1.54
CA SER A 27 4.94 -10.35 -0.59
C SER A 27 5.36 -10.22 0.88
N VAL A 28 6.60 -10.60 1.22
CA VAL A 28 7.16 -10.47 2.57
C VAL A 28 7.50 -9.01 2.86
N ALA A 29 8.10 -8.31 1.89
CA ALA A 29 8.39 -6.88 2.04
C ALA A 29 7.11 -6.05 2.18
N LEU A 30 6.08 -6.34 1.37
CA LEU A 30 4.76 -5.68 1.44
C LEU A 30 4.05 -5.99 2.77
N LYS A 31 4.13 -7.24 3.25
CA LYS A 31 3.65 -7.61 4.58
C LYS A 31 4.29 -6.75 5.66
N ARG A 32 5.61 -6.66 5.69
CA ARG A 32 6.36 -5.89 6.69
C ARG A 32 5.98 -4.41 6.67
N ILE A 33 5.79 -3.84 5.48
CA ILE A 33 5.32 -2.45 5.32
C ILE A 33 3.93 -2.30 5.96
N LEU A 34 2.98 -3.16 5.58
CA LEU A 34 1.61 -3.10 6.10
C LEU A 34 1.57 -3.26 7.62
N GLU A 35 2.21 -4.30 8.16
CA GLU A 35 2.22 -4.61 9.60
C GLU A 35 2.89 -3.51 10.44
N LYS A 36 3.89 -2.83 9.89
CA LYS A 36 4.54 -1.70 10.57
C LYS A 36 3.71 -0.42 10.49
N ALA A 37 2.93 -0.25 9.42
CA ALA A 37 2.26 1.00 9.11
C ALA A 37 0.82 1.08 9.62
N ILE A 38 0.02 0.00 9.51
CA ILE A 38 -1.40 0.04 9.88
C ILE A 38 -1.64 0.49 11.33
N PRO A 39 -0.83 0.12 12.35
CA PRO A 39 -1.09 0.58 13.72
C PRO A 39 -0.90 2.09 13.90
N LYS A 40 -0.11 2.75 13.03
CA LYS A 40 0.14 4.21 13.11
C LYS A 40 -1.12 5.04 12.83
N TYR A 41 -2.14 4.45 12.23
CA TYR A 41 -3.41 5.13 11.92
C TYR A 41 -4.42 5.07 13.07
N PHE A 42 -4.00 4.57 14.23
CA PHE A 42 -4.81 4.50 15.44
C PHE A 42 -4.20 5.40 16.54
N ASP A 43 -5.05 5.95 17.41
CA ASP A 43 -4.58 6.61 18.63
C ASP A 43 -4.25 5.60 19.73
N HIS A 44 -3.76 6.09 20.87
CA HIS A 44 -3.44 5.23 22.03
C HIS A 44 -4.69 4.55 22.63
N PHE A 45 -5.89 5.01 22.30
CA PHE A 45 -7.16 4.43 22.71
C PHE A 45 -7.75 3.46 21.67
N GLY A 46 -7.06 3.24 20.53
CA GLY A 46 -7.53 2.38 19.45
C GLY A 46 -8.55 3.04 18.52
N ASN A 47 -8.72 4.37 18.55
CA ASN A 47 -9.57 5.07 17.60
C ASN A 47 -8.85 5.28 16.27
N PHE A 48 -9.52 4.96 15.17
CA PHE A 48 -9.01 5.19 13.83
C PHE A 48 -8.95 6.69 13.52
N LYS A 49 -7.76 7.21 13.24
CA LYS A 49 -7.50 8.65 12.98
C LYS A 49 -7.75 9.08 11.52
N GLY A 50 -8.05 8.15 10.63
CA GLY A 50 -8.20 8.43 9.21
C GLY A 50 -6.89 8.31 8.40
N PHE A 51 -7.04 8.25 7.08
CA PHE A 51 -5.91 8.30 6.14
C PHE A 51 -5.73 9.72 5.63
N LYS A 52 -4.61 10.36 5.96
CA LYS A 52 -4.17 11.58 5.26
C LYS A 52 -3.27 11.16 4.10
N ILE A 53 -3.71 11.36 2.86
CA ILE A 53 -2.97 10.96 1.66
C ILE A 53 -2.43 12.21 0.97
N ASN A 54 -1.11 12.28 0.82
CA ASN A 54 -0.36 13.42 0.28
C ASN A 54 0.66 12.93 -0.77
N PHE A 55 0.25 12.10 -1.72
CA PHE A 55 1.06 11.75 -2.89
C PHE A 55 0.30 11.99 -4.19
N THR A 56 0.98 12.56 -5.17
CA THR A 56 0.44 12.89 -6.50
C THR A 56 1.06 11.96 -7.56
N VAL A 57 0.89 10.65 -7.39
CA VAL A 57 1.33 9.69 -8.43
C VAL A 57 0.14 9.36 -9.31
N PRO A 58 0.22 9.61 -10.62
CA PRO A 58 -0.86 9.22 -11.52
C PRO A 58 -0.89 7.69 -11.64
N LEU A 59 -1.78 7.08 -10.87
CA LEU A 59 -2.17 5.69 -10.98
C LEU A 59 -3.29 5.64 -12.03
N PHE A 60 -2.96 5.85 -13.30
CA PHE A 60 -3.95 6.05 -14.37
C PHE A 60 -4.98 4.91 -14.46
N LEU A 61 -6.26 5.30 -14.58
CA LEU A 61 -7.36 4.45 -15.01
C LEU A 61 -7.28 4.28 -16.53
N ALA A 62 -7.38 3.03 -16.99
CA ALA A 62 -7.28 2.66 -18.40
C ALA A 62 -8.34 3.38 -19.25
N ASP A 63 -7.92 4.21 -20.20
CA ASP A 63 -8.77 4.83 -21.22
C ASP A 63 -8.98 3.90 -22.44
N GLY A 64 -9.03 2.59 -22.19
CA GLY A 64 -9.22 1.56 -23.23
C GLY A 64 -8.01 1.35 -24.15
N LYS A 65 -6.93 2.13 -24.01
CA LYS A 65 -5.65 1.89 -24.69
C LYS A 65 -4.67 1.36 -23.67
N GLN A 66 -4.24 0.12 -23.91
CA GLN A 66 -3.15 -0.63 -23.24
C GLN A 66 -2.68 -0.10 -21.87
N ARG A 67 -2.99 -0.83 -20.79
CA ARG A 67 -2.51 -0.51 -19.43
C ARG A 67 -0.98 -0.39 -19.42
N VAL A 68 -0.47 0.84 -19.37
CA VAL A 68 0.98 1.12 -19.30
C VAL A 68 1.60 0.61 -18.00
N ASN A 69 0.77 0.39 -16.95
CA ASN A 69 1.17 -0.21 -15.68
C ASN A 69 0.33 -1.45 -15.36
N THR A 70 0.92 -2.64 -15.47
CA THR A 70 0.31 -3.87 -14.96
C THR A 70 0.35 -3.88 -13.43
N PHE A 71 -0.76 -4.32 -12.82
CA PHE A 71 -0.83 -4.57 -11.39
C PHE A 71 -0.51 -6.04 -11.15
N GLU A 72 0.26 -6.33 -10.12
CA GLU A 72 0.50 -7.69 -9.66
C GLU A 72 -0.21 -7.92 -8.34
N ARG A 73 -0.84 -9.10 -8.22
CA ARG A 73 -1.56 -9.51 -7.03
C ARG A 73 -0.62 -10.23 -6.07
N TYR A 74 -0.60 -9.77 -4.82
CA TYR A 74 0.16 -10.39 -3.74
C TYR A 74 -0.76 -10.79 -2.60
N ALA A 75 -0.72 -12.07 -2.24
CA ALA A 75 -1.35 -12.58 -1.03
C ALA A 75 -0.30 -12.65 0.10
N MET A 76 -0.65 -12.15 1.26
CA MET A 76 0.22 -12.14 2.44
C MET A 76 -0.56 -12.55 3.69
N SER A 77 0.10 -13.31 4.57
CA SER A 77 -0.45 -13.69 5.88
C SER A 77 0.05 -12.71 6.94
N ILE A 78 -0.86 -11.91 7.50
CA ILE A 78 -0.59 -10.90 8.52
C ILE A 78 -0.96 -11.39 9.93
N SER A 79 -0.43 -10.73 10.95
CA SER A 79 -0.80 -10.98 12.35
C SER A 79 -2.28 -10.67 12.63
N GLU A 80 -2.83 -11.31 13.67
CA GLU A 80 -4.21 -11.06 14.10
C GLU A 80 -4.41 -9.60 14.53
N ASP A 81 -3.44 -8.99 15.23
CA ASP A 81 -3.53 -7.58 15.65
C ASP A 81 -3.65 -6.63 14.45
N ASN A 82 -2.88 -6.87 13.39
CA ASN A 82 -2.95 -6.06 12.17
C ASN A 82 -4.23 -6.37 11.38
N TRP A 83 -4.74 -7.60 11.42
CA TRP A 83 -6.05 -7.95 10.87
C TRP A 83 -7.17 -7.21 11.58
N GLU A 84 -7.09 -7.08 12.91
CA GLU A 84 -8.06 -6.33 13.70
C GLU A 84 -7.99 -4.84 13.41
N CYS A 85 -6.78 -4.29 13.22
CA CYS A 85 -6.64 -2.92 12.72
C CYS A 85 -7.35 -2.73 11.36
N LEU A 86 -7.26 -3.70 10.44
CA LEU A 86 -8.01 -3.65 9.17
C LEU A 86 -9.53 -3.80 9.38
N ASN A 87 -9.99 -4.58 10.36
CA ASN A 87 -11.41 -4.67 10.73
C ASN A 87 -11.92 -3.31 11.22
N GLN A 88 -11.20 -2.70 12.15
CA GLN A 88 -11.59 -1.43 12.74
C GLN A 88 -11.57 -0.31 11.70
N ALA A 89 -10.50 -0.18 10.92
CA ALA A 89 -10.45 0.83 9.84
C ALA A 89 -11.58 0.64 8.81
N GLN A 90 -11.96 -0.61 8.51
CA GLN A 90 -13.13 -0.89 7.68
C GLN A 90 -14.44 -0.47 8.35
N ALA A 91 -14.60 -0.62 9.67
CA ALA A 91 -15.80 -0.17 10.36
C ALA A 91 -15.97 1.36 10.34
N TYR A 92 -14.86 2.11 10.30
CA TYR A 92 -14.86 3.58 10.23
C TYR A 92 -14.87 4.15 8.81
N THR A 93 -14.84 3.30 7.77
CA THR A 93 -14.78 3.74 6.37
C THR A 93 -15.73 2.91 5.50
N SER A 94 -15.96 3.32 4.25
CA SER A 94 -16.65 2.49 3.26
C SER A 94 -15.71 1.56 2.47
N LEU A 95 -14.43 1.51 2.86
CA LEU A 95 -13.38 0.84 2.12
C LEU A 95 -13.27 -0.64 2.50
N SER A 96 -12.92 -1.47 1.51
CA SER A 96 -12.58 -2.86 1.79
C SER A 96 -11.22 -2.97 2.50
N LYS A 97 -11.00 -4.05 3.26
CA LYS A 97 -9.67 -4.33 3.87
C LYS A 97 -8.53 -4.33 2.85
N LYS A 98 -8.82 -4.86 1.65
CA LYS A 98 -7.90 -4.83 0.50
C LYS A 98 -7.53 -3.39 0.15
N SER A 99 -8.53 -2.54 -0.07
CA SER A 99 -8.32 -1.14 -0.42
C SER A 99 -7.57 -0.37 0.66
N ILE A 100 -7.88 -0.64 1.93
CA ILE A 100 -7.16 -0.08 3.07
C ILE A 100 -5.70 -0.51 3.06
N ALA A 101 -5.43 -1.81 2.89
CA ALA A 101 -4.07 -2.32 2.83
C ALA A 101 -3.28 -1.74 1.64
N GLU A 102 -3.91 -1.61 0.47
CA GLU A 102 -3.33 -0.97 -0.72
C GLU A 102 -2.99 0.50 -0.45
N ILE A 103 -3.90 1.27 0.15
CA ILE A 103 -3.66 2.68 0.50
C ILE A 103 -2.47 2.81 1.46
N VAL A 104 -2.44 1.99 2.52
CA VAL A 104 -1.36 2.04 3.52
C VAL A 104 -0.01 1.69 2.89
N ILE A 105 0.04 0.62 2.09
CA ILE A 105 1.26 0.19 1.39
C ILE A 105 1.72 1.28 0.41
N LEU A 106 0.83 1.77 -0.45
CA LEU A 106 1.17 2.77 -1.45
C LEU A 106 1.62 4.07 -0.78
N LYS A 107 0.95 4.50 0.28
CA LYS A 107 1.35 5.67 1.04
C LYS A 107 2.76 5.52 1.62
N GLU A 108 3.09 4.40 2.26
CA GLU A 108 4.44 4.22 2.82
C GLU A 108 5.53 4.07 1.74
N LEU A 109 5.19 3.56 0.54
CA LEU A 109 6.12 3.47 -0.58
C LEU A 109 6.31 4.81 -1.29
N LEU A 110 5.27 5.63 -1.37
CA LEU A 110 5.23 6.86 -2.16
C LEU A 110 5.47 8.13 -1.33
N GLU A 111 5.23 8.11 -0.02
CA GLU A 111 5.49 9.22 0.90
C GLU A 111 6.69 8.89 1.80
N GLY A 112 7.81 9.59 1.61
CA GLY A 112 9.04 9.45 2.41
C GLY A 112 10.25 10.08 1.71
N GLU A 113 11.44 10.06 2.33
CA GLU A 113 12.67 10.64 1.74
C GLU A 113 13.07 10.04 0.37
N LYS A 114 12.56 8.86 0.03
CA LYS A 114 12.67 8.24 -1.30
C LYS A 114 11.37 8.29 -2.11
N GLY A 115 10.27 8.70 -1.49
CA GLY A 115 8.95 8.84 -2.05
C GLY A 115 8.85 10.09 -2.90
N ASN A 116 9.38 10.03 -4.12
CA ASN A 116 9.23 11.09 -5.09
C ASN A 116 7.89 10.92 -5.82
N ALA A 117 6.79 11.29 -5.16
CA ALA A 117 5.53 11.48 -5.86
C ALA A 117 5.57 12.67 -6.83
N GLU A 118 6.42 13.67 -6.54
CA GLU A 118 6.50 14.92 -7.33
C GLU A 118 7.45 14.85 -8.55
N ASN A 119 8.38 13.89 -8.61
CA ASN A 119 9.56 14.01 -9.50
C ASN A 119 9.56 13.13 -10.77
N ARG A 120 8.42 12.52 -11.16
CA ARG A 120 8.34 11.75 -12.42
C ARG A 120 7.25 12.19 -13.39
N ALA A 121 6.46 13.20 -13.05
CA ALA A 121 5.51 13.80 -14.00
C ALA A 121 6.19 14.64 -15.11
N VAL A 122 7.52 14.81 -15.09
CA VAL A 122 8.23 15.79 -15.96
C VAL A 122 9.32 15.18 -16.87
N HIS A 123 9.44 13.85 -16.97
CA HIS A 123 10.38 13.23 -17.93
C HIS A 123 9.66 12.33 -18.94
N HIS A 124 8.73 12.92 -19.68
CA HIS A 124 8.53 12.59 -21.08
C HIS A 124 8.96 13.81 -21.90
N LYS A 125 10.22 13.77 -22.36
CA LYS A 125 10.66 14.48 -23.56
C LYS A 125 11.02 13.44 -24.59
#